data_AF-A0A2R6M2T4-F1
#
_entry.id   AF-A0A2R6M2T4-F1
#
_cell.length_a   1.000
_cell.length_b   1.000
_cell.length_c   1.000
_cell.angle_alpha   90.00
_cell.angle_beta   90.00
_cell.angle_gamma   90.00
#
_symmetry.space_group_name_H-M   'P 1'
#
loop_
_entity.id
_entity.type
_entity.pdbx_description
1 polymer ?
#
loop_
_entity_poly.entity_id
_entity_poly.type
_entity_poly.pdbx_seq_one_letter_code
_entity_poly.pdbx_strand_id
1 'polypeptide(L)' 'MNVQEQLAEQGLPVRRVEYDDVTQVAVDFGPRADLSVDIVDETVIVIGDDSQYEIDVSEGAQAFISNGVLTIEVEE' A
#
# COMPACT_ATOMS: atom_id res chain seq x y z
N MET A 1 -7.58 11.92 4.12
CA MET A 1 -7.00 11.70 2.79
C MET A 1 -7.12 10.21 2.51
N ASN A 2 -7.45 9.79 1.29
CA ASN A 2 -7.54 8.36 1.02
C ASN A 2 -6.14 7.77 0.72
N VAL A 3 -6.02 6.44 0.75
CA VAL A 3 -4.75 5.72 0.56
C VAL A 3 -4.06 6.06 -0.76
N GLN A 4 -4.84 6.20 -1.84
CA GLN A 4 -4.31 6.52 -3.17
C GLN A 4 -3.64 7.91 -3.20
N GLU A 5 -4.30 8.91 -2.61
CA GLU A 5 -3.79 10.28 -2.57
C GLU A 5 -2.46 10.35 -1.80
N GLN A 6 -2.37 9.69 -0.64
CA GLN A 6 -1.15 9.65 0.16
C GLN A 6 0.03 9.06 -0.60
N LEU A 7 -0.18 7.96 -1.31
CA LEU A 7 0.87 7.29 -2.08
C LEU A 7 1.27 8.10 -3.33
N ALA A 8 0.30 8.75 -3.98
CA ALA A 8 0.57 9.61 -5.13
C ALA A 8 1.38 10.86 -4.74
N GLU A 9 1.12 11.46 -3.57
CA GLU A 9 1.90 12.59 -3.04
C GLU A 9 3.34 12.21 -2.71
N GLN A 10 3.58 10.95 -2.37
CA GLN A 10 4.91 10.36 -2.18
C GLN A 10 5.60 10.02 -3.53
N GLY A 11 4.96 10.33 -4.66
CA GLY A 11 5.52 10.16 -6.01
C GLY A 11 5.46 8.72 -6.53
N LEU A 12 4.69 7.84 -5.88
CA LEU A 12 4.61 6.44 -6.24
C LEU A 12 3.61 6.20 -7.39
N PRO A 13 3.88 5.23 -8.29
CA PRO A 13 2.94 4.83 -9.31
C PRO A 13 1.80 3.99 -8.70
N VAL A 14 0.62 4.61 -8.54
CA VAL A 14 -0.53 3.99 -7.88
C VAL A 14 -1.57 3.50 -8.89
N ARG A 15 -2.07 2.29 -8.68
CA ARG A 15 -3.27 1.75 -9.34
C ARG A 15 -4.35 1.44 -8.31
N ARG A 16 -5.58 1.92 -8.54
CA ARG A 16 -6.77 1.60 -7.73
C ARG A 16 -7.69 0.68 -8.52
N VAL A 17 -8.26 -0.32 -7.86
CA VAL A 17 -9.31 -1.19 -8.38
C VAL A 17 -10.39 -1.32 -7.30
N GLU A 18 -11.63 -1.05 -7.67
CA GLU A 18 -12.77 -1.16 -6.78
C GLU A 18 -13.46 -2.51 -7.01
N TYR A 19 -13.63 -3.25 -5.93
CA TYR A 19 -14.47 -4.45 -5.86
C TYR A 19 -15.73 -4.11 -5.04
N ASP A 20 -16.73 -4.99 -5.04
CA ASP A 20 -18.05 -4.70 -4.47
C ASP A 20 -18.01 -4.17 -3.02
N ASP A 21 -17.15 -4.73 -2.16
CA ASP A 21 -17.05 -4.34 -0.74
C ASP A 21 -15.61 -3.95 -0.32
N VAL A 22 -14.66 -3.91 -1.28
CA VAL A 22 -13.23 -3.72 -1.00
C VAL A 22 -12.60 -2.80 -2.04
N THR A 23 -11.91 -1.76 -1.57
CA THR A 23 -11.00 -0.98 -2.41
C THR A 23 -9.60 -1.57 -2.35
N GLN A 24 -9.06 -1.95 -3.50
CA GLN A 24 -7.67 -2.39 -3.64
C GLN A 24 -6.81 -1.27 -4.21
N VAL A 25 -5.70 -0.98 -3.55
CA VAL A 25 -4.66 -0.06 -4.02
C VAL A 25 -3.36 -0.83 -4.20
N ALA A 26 -2.77 -0.73 -5.38
CA ALA A 26 -1.52 -1.41 -5.72
C ALA A 26 -0.44 -0.42 -6.14
N VAL A 27 0.79 -0.68 -5.71
CA VAL A 27 2.00 0.09 -6.06
C VAL A 27 3.07 -0.85 -6.56
N ASP A 28 3.61 -0.54 -7.74
CA ASP A 28 4.70 -1.32 -8.35
C ASP A 28 6.06 -0.70 -8.01
N PHE A 29 6.85 -1.39 -7.21
CA PHE A 29 8.23 -1.03 -6.89
C PHE A 29 9.26 -1.76 -7.78
N GLY A 30 8.80 -2.65 -8.65
CA GLY A 30 9.59 -3.43 -9.57
C GLY A 30 10.05 -4.78 -9.01
N PRO A 31 10.37 -5.75 -9.88
CA PRO A 31 10.58 -7.16 -9.52
C PRO A 31 11.87 -7.46 -8.74
N ARG A 32 12.71 -6.45 -8.49
CA ARG A 32 13.95 -6.57 -7.73
C ARG A 32 13.92 -5.81 -6.40
N ALA A 33 12.81 -5.14 -6.09
CA ALA A 33 12.68 -4.43 -4.83
C ALA A 33 12.65 -5.44 -3.67
N ASP A 34 13.58 -5.30 -2.74
CA ASP A 34 13.51 -5.99 -1.45
C ASP A 34 12.62 -5.15 -0.55
N LEU A 35 11.41 -5.65 -0.30
CA LEU A 35 10.39 -4.90 0.41
C LEU A 35 9.84 -5.74 1.55
N SER A 36 9.56 -5.06 2.66
CA SER A 36 8.81 -5.57 3.79
C SER A 36 7.61 -4.68 4.04
N VAL A 37 6.51 -5.30 4.47
CA VAL A 37 5.30 -4.58 4.87
C VAL A 37 4.84 -5.09 6.22
N ASP A 38 4.39 -4.17 7.06
CA ASP A 38 3.74 -4.47 8.32
C ASP A 38 2.58 -3.50 8.57
N ILE A 39 1.66 -3.86 9.46
CA ILE A 39 0.56 -3.00 9.87
C ILE A 39 0.66 -2.78 11.38
N VAL A 40 0.73 -1.51 11.78
CA VAL A 40 0.72 -1.11 13.19
C VAL A 40 -0.47 -0.19 13.39
N ASP A 41 -1.43 -0.64 14.19
CA ASP A 41 -2.73 0.02 14.36
C ASP A 41 -3.41 0.27 12.99
N GLU A 42 -3.66 1.52 12.64
CA GLU A 42 -4.30 1.97 11.40
C GLU A 42 -3.27 2.50 10.39
N THR A 43 -2.03 2.02 10.47
CA THR A 43 -0.93 2.46 9.60
C THR A 43 -0.23 1.27 8.94
N VAL A 44 -0.21 1.26 7.61
CA VAL A 44 0.63 0.35 6.82
C VAL A 44 2.02 0.96 6.70
N ILE A 45 3.03 0.19 7.10
CA ILE A 45 4.44 0.59 7.03
C ILE A 45 5.13 -0.26 5.98
N VAL A 46 5.71 0.39 4.98
CA VAL A 46 6.45 -0.27 3.90
C VAL A 46 7.91 0.14 3.99
N ILE A 47 8.79 -0.84 4.10
CA ILE A 47 10.24 -0.63 4.16
C ILE A 47 10.85 -1.24 2.91
N GLY A 48 11.61 -0.45 2.17
CA GLY A 48 12.53 -0.91 1.13
C GLY A 48 13.96 -0.51 1.42
N ASP A 49 14.87 -0.81 0.50
CA ASP A 49 16.32 -0.61 0.66
C ASP A 49 16.71 0.78 1.18
N ASP A 50 16.21 1.85 0.54
CA ASP A 50 16.55 3.24 0.85
C ASP A 50 15.31 4.11 1.15
N SER A 51 14.14 3.50 1.36
CA SER A 51 12.88 4.21 1.50
C SER A 51 11.94 3.58 2.51
N GLN A 52 11.24 4.41 3.28
CA GLN A 52 10.13 4.02 4.14
C GLN A 52 8.91 4.85 3.77
N TYR A 53 7.76 4.19 3.68
CA TYR A 53 6.47 4.82 3.46
C TYR A 53 5.53 4.43 4.59
N GLU A 54 4.81 5.41 5.12
CA GLU A 54 3.75 5.23 6.10
C GLU A 54 2.45 5.66 5.45
N ILE A 55 1.43 4.81 5.55
CA ILE A 55 0.15 5.01 4.90
C ILE A 55 -0.94 4.81 5.93
N ASP A 56 -1.70 5.86 6.19
CA ASP A 56 -2.90 5.79 7.02
C ASP A 56 -3.99 5.01 6.26
N VAL A 57 -4.55 4.00 6.91
CA VAL A 57 -5.61 3.12 6.41
C VAL A 57 -6.77 3.07 7.40
N SER A 58 -7.94 2.60 6.97
CA SER A 58 -9.03 2.32 7.92
C SER A 58 -8.78 1.03 8.69
N GLU A 59 -9.42 0.89 9.85
CA GLU A 59 -9.45 -0.34 10.62
C GLU A 59 -9.87 -1.54 9.75
N GLY A 60 -9.20 -2.68 9.92
CA GLY A 60 -9.46 -3.90 9.15
C GLY A 60 -8.71 -4.00 7.82
N ALA A 61 -7.96 -2.96 7.42
CA ALA A 61 -7.14 -3.00 6.22
C ALA A 61 -6.09 -4.12 6.25
N GLN A 62 -5.78 -4.65 5.06
CA GLN A 62 -4.78 -5.69 4.86
C GLN A 62 -3.73 -5.22 3.86
N ALA A 63 -2.49 -5.65 4.05
CA ALA A 63 -1.39 -5.28 3.17
C ALA A 63 -0.45 -6.47 2.95
N PHE A 64 -0.02 -6.65 1.70
CA PHE A 64 0.88 -7.73 1.33
C PHE A 64 1.73 -7.35 0.11
N ILE A 65 2.90 -7.97 0.00
CA ILE A 65 3.81 -7.79 -1.13
C ILE A 65 3.89 -9.09 -1.93
N SER A 66 3.73 -8.97 -3.26
CA SER A 66 3.91 -10.08 -4.19
C SER A 66 4.73 -9.63 -5.39
N ASN A 67 5.89 -10.25 -5.58
CA ASN A 67 6.79 -9.98 -6.72
C ASN A 67 7.14 -8.50 -6.92
N GLY A 68 7.36 -7.76 -5.82
CA GLY A 68 7.69 -6.33 -5.86
C GLY A 68 6.49 -5.39 -6.01
N VAL A 69 5.27 -5.93 -5.99
CA VAL A 69 4.04 -5.15 -5.96
C VAL A 69 3.47 -5.17 -4.55
N LEU A 70 3.30 -3.98 -3.96
CA LEU A 70 2.52 -3.79 -2.75
C LEU A 70 1.05 -3.73 -3.11
N THR A 71 0.23 -4.46 -2.38
CA THR A 71 -1.23 -4.37 -2.44
C THR A 71 -1.77 -4.05 -1.06
N ILE A 72 -2.63 -3.03 -0.98
CA ILE A 72 -3.39 -2.64 0.21
C ILE A 72 -4.87 -2.83 -0.11
N GLU A 73 -5.56 -3.57 0.73
CA GLU A 73 -7.00 -3.83 0.65
C GLU A 73 -7.68 -3.17 1.82
N VAL A 74 -8.73 -2.39 1.51
CA VAL A 74 -9.45 -1.57 2.47
C VAL A 74 -10.93 -1.87 2.33
N GLU A 75 -11.57 -2.32 3.41
CA GLU A 75 -13.02 -2.51 3.48
C GLU A 75 -13.71 -1.13 3.49
N GLU A 76 -14.81 -0.99 2.74
CA GLU A 76 -15.59 0.27 2.67
C GLU A 76 -16.49 0.53 3.88
#